data_AF-A0A8H4R7K6-F1
#
_entry.id   AF-A0A8H4R7K6-F1
#
_cell.length_a   1.000
_cell.length_b   1.000
_cell.length_c   1.000
_cell.angle_alpha   90.00
_cell.angle_beta   90.00
_cell.angle_gamma   90.00
#
_symmetry.space_group_name_H-M   'P 1'
#
loop_
_entity.id
_entity.type
_entity.pdbx_description
1 polymer ?
#
loop_
_entity_poly.entity_id
_entity_poly.type
_entity_poly.pdbx_seq_one_letter_code
_entity_poly.pdbx_strand_id
1 'polypeptide(L)'
;MQPRNIFVGDDFSITGVFDWQHCSVLPLVLQASVPEYFQNFGDDESLRLKKPSLPESFNDMSDADQAAASEQYRRRQLHYYYFVATYKHNKSHFDALCLDSTMPKQKLQQYASAPWEGDNITLKAELVRAVQNWPTLTKGKDGKVPVCPIYFSGEEIEECLRIEAEENFIDVQMEKIRDRIGVSTDGWTANERYEDALEENEHVKTEAFAGQDELTRKEILENWPFDDHEEY
;
A
#
# COMPACT_ATOMS: atom_id res chain seq x y z
N MET A 1 6.52 -11.63 6.94
CA MET A 1 6.58 -13.11 6.87
C MET A 1 5.70 -13.54 5.71
N GLN A 2 6.27 -14.16 4.68
CA GLN A 2 5.51 -14.60 3.51
C GLN A 2 5.06 -16.06 3.68
N PRO A 3 3.90 -16.48 3.12
CA PRO A 3 3.40 -17.85 3.25
C PRO A 3 4.41 -18.92 2.82
N ARG A 4 5.25 -18.61 1.83
CA ARG A 4 6.30 -19.51 1.34
C ARG A 4 7.35 -19.87 2.39
N ASN A 5 7.46 -19.12 3.49
CA ASN A 5 8.43 -19.32 4.57
C ASN A 5 7.86 -20.14 5.75
N ILE A 6 6.69 -20.77 5.58
CA ILE A 6 5.97 -21.51 6.63
C ILE A 6 5.74 -22.94 6.16
N PHE A 7 6.13 -23.92 6.98
CA PHE A 7 5.74 -25.32 6.79
C PHE A 7 4.43 -25.60 7.52
N VAL A 8 3.52 -26.27 6.82
CA VAL A 8 2.19 -26.63 7.31
C VAL A 8 2.02 -28.15 7.19
N GLY A 9 1.60 -28.81 8.26
CA GLY A 9 1.27 -30.23 8.27
C GLY A 9 -0.08 -30.51 7.63
N ASP A 10 -0.38 -31.80 7.39
CA ASP A 10 -1.65 -32.24 6.79
C ASP A 10 -2.88 -31.86 7.64
N ASP A 11 -2.69 -31.60 8.94
CA ASP A 11 -3.69 -31.16 9.89
C ASP A 11 -3.81 -29.62 9.99
N PHE A 12 -3.15 -28.89 9.10
CA PHE A 12 -3.03 -27.42 9.10
C PHE A 12 -2.24 -26.82 10.28
N SER A 13 -1.51 -27.64 11.04
CA SER A 13 -0.60 -27.13 12.07
C SER A 13 0.66 -26.52 11.45
N ILE A 14 1.14 -25.41 12.03
CA ILE A 14 2.43 -24.82 11.62
C ILE A 14 3.54 -25.69 12.22
N THR A 15 4.32 -26.34 11.37
CA THR A 15 5.40 -27.27 11.77
C THR A 15 6.78 -26.61 11.75
N GLY A 16 6.92 -25.47 11.07
CA GLY A 16 8.18 -24.72 11.03
C GLY A 16 8.07 -23.35 10.37
N VAL A 17 9.00 -22.48 10.72
CA VAL A 17 9.21 -21.17 10.10
C VAL A 17 10.69 -21.08 9.73
N PHE A 18 10.98 -20.69 8.49
CA PHE A 18 12.34 -20.55 7.99
C PHE A 18 12.56 -19.16 7.36
N ASP A 19 13.75 -18.96 6.80
CA ASP A 19 14.15 -17.69 6.16
C ASP A 19 14.10 -16.50 7.15
N TRP A 20 14.98 -16.57 8.16
CA TRP A 20 15.10 -15.60 9.26
C TRP A 20 16.03 -14.43 8.92
N GLN A 21 16.49 -14.30 7.68
CA GLN A 21 17.52 -13.32 7.28
C GLN A 21 17.09 -11.86 7.48
N HIS A 22 15.77 -11.61 7.54
CA HIS A 22 15.18 -10.28 7.81
C HIS A 22 14.57 -10.17 9.21
N CYS A 23 14.88 -11.09 10.13
CA CYS A 23 14.38 -11.03 11.49
C CYS A 23 14.98 -9.83 12.24
N SER A 24 14.14 -9.07 12.95
CA SER A 24 14.54 -7.90 13.72
C SER A 24 13.93 -7.90 15.11
N VAL A 25 14.59 -7.24 16.07
CA VAL A 25 14.06 -6.99 17.40
C VAL A 25 13.70 -5.50 17.48
N LEU A 26 12.41 -5.21 17.40
CA LEU A 26 11.88 -3.84 17.42
C LEU A 26 10.74 -3.75 18.47
N PRO A 27 10.43 -2.53 18.96
CA PRO A 27 9.19 -2.28 19.69
C PRO A 27 7.98 -2.87 18.96
N LEU A 28 7.04 -3.48 19.70
CA LEU A 28 5.87 -4.13 19.10
C LEU A 28 5.07 -3.20 18.19
N VAL A 29 4.98 -1.91 18.52
CA VAL A 29 4.32 -0.89 17.68
C VAL A 29 4.92 -0.77 16.27
N LEU A 30 6.20 -1.11 16.09
CA LEU A 30 6.88 -1.10 14.80
C LEU A 30 6.73 -2.44 14.04
N GLN A 31 6.39 -3.53 14.75
CA GLN A 31 6.23 -4.87 14.17
C GLN A 31 4.76 -5.26 13.96
N ALA A 32 3.84 -4.62 14.68
CA ALA A 32 2.43 -4.96 14.66
C ALA A 32 1.79 -4.53 13.34
N SER A 33 1.54 -5.49 12.46
CA SER A 33 0.83 -5.25 11.21
C SER A 33 -0.21 -6.34 10.94
N VAL A 34 -1.10 -6.06 9.98
CA VAL A 34 -1.97 -7.07 9.38
C VAL A 34 -1.18 -7.70 8.23
N PRO A 35 -1.02 -9.04 8.14
CA PRO A 35 -0.40 -9.68 6.99
C PRO A 35 -1.07 -9.27 5.69
N GLU A 36 -0.29 -9.02 4.65
CA GLU A 36 -0.74 -8.51 3.34
C GLU A 36 -1.98 -9.23 2.81
N TYR A 37 -1.99 -10.57 2.82
CA TYR A 37 -3.13 -11.38 2.36
C TYR A 37 -4.41 -11.25 3.19
N PHE A 38 -4.34 -10.62 4.36
CA PHE A 38 -5.48 -10.30 5.23
C PHE A 38 -5.78 -8.80 5.25
N GLN A 39 -5.02 -7.98 4.53
CA GLN A 39 -5.28 -6.55 4.43
C GLN A 39 -6.46 -6.30 3.50
N ASN A 40 -7.28 -5.31 3.87
CA ASN A 40 -8.34 -4.76 3.04
C ASN A 40 -8.49 -3.26 3.36
N PHE A 41 -7.35 -2.57 3.42
CA PHE A 41 -7.30 -1.13 3.68
C PHE A 41 -7.90 -0.36 2.49
N GLY A 42 -8.48 0.81 2.75
CA GLY A 42 -9.25 1.58 1.76
C GLY A 42 -10.72 1.20 1.66
N ASP A 43 -11.17 0.16 2.37
CA ASP A 43 -12.58 -0.20 2.51
C ASP A 43 -13.14 0.27 3.86
N ASP A 44 -14.07 1.22 3.84
CA ASP A 44 -14.66 1.84 5.05
C ASP A 44 -15.29 0.81 6.01
N GLU A 45 -15.90 -0.25 5.47
CA GLU A 45 -16.56 -1.28 6.26
C GLU A 45 -15.53 -2.16 6.99
N SER A 46 -14.41 -2.49 6.33
CA SER A 46 -13.25 -3.14 6.95
C SER A 46 -12.59 -2.26 8.00
N LEU A 47 -12.40 -0.96 7.74
CA LEU A 47 -11.82 -0.03 8.72
C LEU A 47 -12.64 0.07 10.00
N ARG A 48 -13.97 0.00 9.89
CA ARG A 48 -14.89 -0.01 11.04
C ARG A 48 -15.02 -1.38 11.71
N LEU A 49 -14.32 -2.40 11.20
CA LEU A 49 -14.43 -3.79 11.64
C LEU A 49 -15.88 -4.26 11.72
N LYS A 50 -16.70 -3.87 10.75
CA LYS A 50 -18.09 -4.34 10.67
C LYS A 50 -18.09 -5.80 10.24
N LYS A 51 -18.96 -6.61 10.85
CA LYS A 51 -19.12 -8.01 10.44
C LYS A 51 -19.53 -8.07 8.96
N PRO A 52 -18.75 -8.74 8.10
CA PRO A 52 -19.03 -8.76 6.66
C PRO A 52 -20.30 -9.53 6.32
N SER A 53 -21.01 -9.03 5.31
CA SER A 53 -22.18 -9.66 4.69
C SER A 53 -22.14 -9.46 3.19
N LEU A 54 -22.78 -10.36 2.43
CA LEU A 54 -23.04 -10.13 1.02
C LEU A 54 -24.08 -8.99 0.87
N PRO A 55 -24.10 -8.29 -0.28
CA PRO A 55 -25.16 -7.33 -0.59
C PRO A 55 -26.53 -8.00 -0.59
N GLU A 56 -27.58 -7.27 -0.18
CA GLU A 56 -28.95 -7.80 -0.19
C GLU A 56 -29.41 -8.17 -1.61
N SER A 57 -28.97 -7.42 -2.62
CA SER A 57 -29.26 -7.62 -4.04
C SER A 57 -28.39 -8.67 -4.73
N PHE A 58 -27.57 -9.44 -3.99
CA PHE A 58 -26.58 -10.36 -4.58
C PHE A 58 -27.18 -11.33 -5.61
N ASN A 59 -28.33 -11.92 -5.32
CA ASN A 59 -28.97 -12.89 -6.21
C ASN A 59 -29.55 -12.27 -7.49
N ASP A 60 -29.72 -10.94 -7.52
CA ASP A 60 -30.29 -10.21 -8.65
C ASP A 60 -29.20 -9.56 -9.54
N MET A 61 -27.93 -9.70 -9.15
CA MET A 61 -26.77 -9.17 -9.87
C MET A 61 -26.37 -10.04 -11.06
N SER A 62 -25.62 -9.46 -12.01
CA SER A 62 -24.98 -10.21 -13.09
C SER A 62 -23.91 -11.17 -12.53
N ASP A 63 -23.55 -12.21 -13.28
CA ASP A 63 -22.51 -13.16 -12.85
C ASP A 63 -21.17 -12.48 -12.55
N ALA A 64 -20.81 -11.45 -13.33
CA ALA A 64 -19.60 -10.66 -13.11
C ALA A 64 -19.67 -9.87 -11.79
N ASP A 65 -20.80 -9.23 -11.52
CA ASP A 65 -21.03 -8.47 -10.29
C ASP A 65 -21.09 -9.38 -9.06
N GLN A 66 -21.69 -10.57 -9.19
CA GLN A 66 -21.70 -11.59 -8.13
C GLN A 66 -20.27 -12.07 -7.83
N ALA A 67 -19.44 -12.28 -8.85
CA ALA A 67 -18.05 -12.65 -8.65
C ALA A 67 -17.27 -11.54 -7.91
N ALA A 68 -17.44 -10.28 -8.31
CA ALA A 68 -16.82 -9.13 -7.65
C ALA A 68 -17.29 -8.98 -6.19
N ALA A 69 -18.61 -9.07 -5.94
CA ALA A 69 -19.18 -8.99 -4.60
C ALA A 69 -18.71 -10.14 -3.70
N SER A 70 -18.54 -11.34 -4.26
CA SER A 70 -18.02 -12.51 -3.54
C SER A 70 -16.56 -12.33 -3.15
N GLU A 71 -15.71 -11.81 -4.04
CA GLU A 71 -14.31 -11.53 -3.72
C GLU A 71 -14.19 -10.41 -2.68
N GLN A 72 -14.97 -9.34 -2.80
CA GLN A 72 -14.97 -8.28 -1.79
C GLN A 72 -15.45 -8.80 -0.43
N TYR A 73 -16.48 -9.64 -0.40
CA TYR A 73 -16.91 -10.32 0.81
C TYR A 73 -15.79 -11.17 1.41
N ARG A 74 -15.07 -11.96 0.60
CA ARG A 74 -13.95 -12.80 1.04
C ARG A 74 -12.82 -11.97 1.66
N ARG A 75 -12.44 -10.86 1.03
CA ARG A 75 -11.41 -9.93 1.54
C ARG A 75 -11.83 -9.31 2.89
N ARG A 76 -13.05 -8.79 2.96
CA ARG A 76 -13.61 -8.24 4.21
C ARG A 76 -13.67 -9.31 5.31
N GLN A 77 -14.06 -10.54 4.96
CA GLN A 77 -14.15 -11.67 5.86
C GLN A 77 -12.80 -12.03 6.47
N LEU A 78 -11.76 -12.19 5.65
CA LEU A 78 -10.40 -12.46 6.11
C LEU A 78 -9.88 -11.36 7.03
N HIS A 79 -10.04 -10.10 6.63
CA HIS A 79 -9.63 -8.94 7.43
C HIS A 79 -10.34 -8.92 8.79
N TYR A 80 -11.65 -9.06 8.80
CA TYR A 80 -12.47 -9.07 10.02
C TYR A 80 -12.05 -10.20 10.97
N TYR A 81 -11.93 -11.44 10.47
CA TYR A 81 -11.57 -12.56 11.32
C TYR A 81 -10.12 -12.50 11.81
N TYR A 82 -9.20 -11.90 11.06
CA TYR A 82 -7.86 -11.61 11.56
C TYR A 82 -7.91 -10.74 12.82
N PHE A 83 -8.66 -9.63 12.80
CA PHE A 83 -8.81 -8.77 13.98
C PHE A 83 -9.51 -9.48 15.13
N VAL A 84 -10.59 -10.23 14.88
CA VAL A 84 -11.31 -11.00 15.92
C VAL A 84 -10.42 -12.06 16.56
N ALA A 85 -9.67 -12.82 15.76
CA ALA A 85 -8.77 -13.84 16.25
C ALA A 85 -7.60 -13.21 17.02
N THR A 86 -7.01 -12.13 16.49
CA THR A 86 -5.93 -11.39 17.15
C THR A 86 -6.40 -10.83 18.49
N TYR A 87 -7.57 -10.23 18.57
CA TYR A 87 -8.15 -9.75 19.83
C TYR A 87 -8.28 -10.86 20.87
N LYS A 88 -8.76 -12.04 20.44
CA LYS A 88 -9.00 -13.20 21.33
C LYS A 88 -7.72 -13.89 21.77
N HIS A 89 -6.73 -14.04 20.88
CA HIS A 89 -5.58 -14.91 21.08
C HIS A 89 -4.27 -14.16 21.31
N ASN A 90 -4.19 -12.87 20.93
CA ASN A 90 -2.99 -12.05 21.06
C ASN A 90 -3.34 -10.59 21.34
N LYS A 91 -3.86 -10.33 22.54
CA LYS A 91 -4.36 -9.02 22.96
C LYS A 91 -3.31 -7.91 22.84
N SER A 92 -2.04 -8.20 23.14
CA SER A 92 -0.95 -7.23 23.01
C SER A 92 -0.71 -6.80 21.56
N HIS A 93 -0.80 -7.73 20.60
CA HIS A 93 -0.69 -7.41 19.17
C HIS A 93 -1.88 -6.59 18.70
N PHE A 94 -3.10 -6.97 19.12
CA PHE A 94 -4.29 -6.19 18.84
C PHE A 94 -4.18 -4.75 19.37
N ASP A 95 -3.74 -4.60 20.62
CA ASP A 95 -3.55 -3.27 21.22
C ASP A 95 -2.52 -2.45 20.48
N ALA A 96 -1.42 -3.06 20.05
CA ALA A 96 -0.43 -2.38 19.23
C ALA A 96 -0.98 -1.99 17.84
N LEU A 97 -1.84 -2.79 17.21
CA LEU A 97 -2.49 -2.42 15.94
C LEU A 97 -3.43 -1.22 16.08
N CYS A 98 -4.10 -1.09 17.21
CA CYS A 98 -5.16 -0.09 17.42
C CYS A 98 -4.67 1.23 18.02
N LEU A 99 -3.37 1.43 18.28
CA LEU A 99 -2.88 2.74 18.73
C LEU A 99 -2.86 3.71 17.55
N ASP A 100 -3.40 4.92 17.76
CA ASP A 100 -3.36 6.01 16.79
C ASP A 100 -1.93 6.35 16.32
N SER A 101 -0.94 6.06 17.16
CA SER A 101 0.48 6.32 16.85
C SER A 101 1.17 5.21 16.04
N THR A 102 0.53 4.06 15.83
CA THR A 102 1.16 2.89 15.19
C THR A 102 1.53 3.14 13.75
N MET A 103 0.54 3.44 12.90
CA MET A 103 0.77 3.71 11.49
C MET A 103 1.76 4.87 11.27
N PRO A 104 1.61 6.03 11.95
CA PRO A 104 2.60 7.11 11.86
C PRO A 104 4.03 6.69 12.22
N LYS A 105 4.24 5.92 13.30
CA LYS A 105 5.58 5.47 13.71
C LYS A 105 6.19 4.49 12.71
N GLN A 106 5.38 3.58 12.18
CA GLN A 106 5.81 2.59 11.19
C GLN A 106 6.23 3.27 9.89
N LYS A 107 5.40 4.21 9.38
CA LYS A 107 5.73 4.97 8.18
C LYS A 107 7.02 5.77 8.32
N LEU A 108 7.18 6.50 9.43
CA LEU A 108 8.42 7.23 9.71
C LEU A 108 9.65 6.30 9.71
N GLN A 109 9.56 5.12 10.33
CA GLN A 109 10.65 4.16 10.31
C GLN A 109 10.91 3.64 8.90
N GLN A 110 9.86 3.24 8.17
CA GLN A 110 9.97 2.67 6.83
C GLN A 110 10.68 3.64 5.89
N TYR A 111 10.20 4.87 5.77
CA TYR A 111 10.78 5.84 4.84
C TYR A 111 12.15 6.36 5.29
N ALA A 112 12.42 6.41 6.61
CA ALA A 112 13.76 6.71 7.10
C ALA A 112 14.75 5.56 6.89
N SER A 113 14.27 4.33 6.66
CA SER A 113 15.12 3.15 6.52
C SER A 113 15.64 2.90 5.10
N ALA A 114 15.11 3.62 4.10
CA ALA A 114 15.49 3.45 2.70
C ALA A 114 15.80 4.79 1.99
N PRO A 115 16.66 5.68 2.55
CA PRO A 115 16.94 7.00 1.96
C PRO A 115 17.64 6.94 0.59
N TRP A 116 18.15 5.77 0.19
CA TRP A 116 18.79 5.57 -1.11
C TRP A 116 17.81 5.28 -2.25
N GLU A 117 16.52 5.07 -1.97
CA GLU A 117 15.49 4.83 -3.00
C GLU A 117 15.09 6.11 -3.75
N GLY A 118 15.68 7.26 -3.40
CA GLY A 118 15.50 8.52 -4.12
C GLY A 118 14.24 9.31 -3.75
N ASP A 119 13.29 8.68 -3.05
CA ASP A 119 12.06 9.31 -2.59
C ASP A 119 12.27 10.05 -1.25
N ASN A 120 12.66 11.33 -1.37
CA ASN A 120 12.77 12.23 -0.23
C ASN A 120 11.44 12.91 0.13
N ILE A 121 10.49 12.97 -0.81
CA ILE A 121 9.24 13.69 -0.64
C ILE A 121 8.33 12.93 0.32
N THR A 122 8.20 11.62 0.17
CA THR A 122 7.37 10.81 1.08
C THR A 122 7.89 10.85 2.51
N LEU A 123 9.21 10.77 2.72
CA LEU A 123 9.79 10.94 4.06
C LEU A 123 9.50 12.33 4.63
N LYS A 124 9.66 13.39 3.82
CA LYS A 124 9.38 14.76 4.26
C LYS A 124 7.90 14.95 4.60
N ALA A 125 6.99 14.39 3.81
CA ALA A 125 5.56 14.44 4.05
C ALA A 125 5.18 13.73 5.36
N GLU A 126 5.77 12.56 5.63
CA GLU A 126 5.56 11.86 6.91
C GLU A 126 6.16 12.62 8.11
N LEU A 127 7.30 13.31 7.94
CA LEU A 127 7.83 14.22 8.96
C LEU A 127 6.90 15.42 9.21
N VAL A 128 6.32 16.00 8.15
CA VAL A 128 5.31 17.06 8.26
C VAL A 128 4.09 16.57 9.05
N ARG A 129 3.55 15.39 8.69
CA ARG A 129 2.45 14.76 9.43
C ARG A 129 2.83 14.45 10.86
N ALA A 130 4.09 14.09 11.13
CA ALA A 130 4.60 13.86 12.47
C ALA A 130 4.64 15.13 13.32
N VAL A 131 5.03 16.26 12.74
CA VAL A 131 4.97 17.58 13.40
C VAL A 131 3.53 17.95 13.73
N GLN A 132 2.62 17.81 12.76
CA GLN A 132 1.19 18.12 12.93
C GLN A 132 0.51 17.22 13.99
N ASN A 133 0.95 15.97 14.10
CA ASN A 133 0.39 14.96 15.02
C ASN A 133 1.32 14.62 16.20
N TRP A 134 2.26 15.52 16.54
CA TRP A 134 3.29 15.27 17.55
C TRP A 134 2.75 14.81 18.92
N PRO A 135 1.63 15.37 19.43
CA PRO A 135 1.02 14.89 20.68
C PRO A 135 0.64 13.41 20.62
N THR A 136 0.09 12.93 19.50
CA THR A 136 -0.32 11.54 19.31
C THR A 136 0.88 10.60 19.29
N LEU A 137 1.98 11.02 18.66
CA LEU A 137 3.22 10.24 18.57
C LEU A 137 3.93 10.06 19.91
N THR A 138 3.93 11.11 20.73
CA THR A 138 4.79 11.22 21.92
C THR A 138 4.06 11.10 23.24
N LYS A 139 2.73 10.95 23.23
CA LYS A 139 1.91 10.80 24.45
C LYS A 139 2.47 9.70 25.35
N GLY A 140 3.17 10.10 26.39
CA GLY A 140 3.69 9.21 27.43
C GLY A 140 2.59 8.76 28.39
N LYS A 141 2.92 7.80 29.25
CA LYS A 141 2.02 7.34 30.33
C LYS A 141 1.68 8.44 31.33
N ASP A 142 2.54 9.44 31.46
CA ASP A 142 2.38 10.61 32.33
C ASP A 142 1.61 11.75 31.66
N GLY A 143 1.17 11.57 30.41
CA GLY A 143 0.39 12.55 29.65
C GLY A 143 1.18 13.78 29.21
N LYS A 144 2.50 13.82 29.44
CA LYS A 144 3.35 14.93 29.01
C LYS A 144 3.69 14.77 27.53
N VAL A 145 3.58 15.87 26.81
CA VAL A 145 3.99 15.98 25.40
C VAL A 145 5.29 16.79 25.37
N PRO A 146 6.43 16.19 24.97
CA PRO A 146 7.67 16.93 24.79
C PRO A 146 7.52 17.94 23.65
N VAL A 147 8.35 18.99 23.65
CA VAL A 147 8.43 19.93 22.52
C VAL A 147 8.91 19.19 21.28
N CYS A 148 8.26 19.43 20.14
CA CYS A 148 8.68 18.86 18.86
C CYS A 148 10.04 19.44 18.45
N PRO A 149 11.06 18.61 18.16
CA PRO A 149 12.40 19.09 17.84
C PRO A 149 12.53 19.62 16.40
N ILE A 150 11.54 19.33 15.55
CA ILE A 150 11.51 19.70 14.14
C ILE A 150 10.37 20.67 13.89
N TYR A 151 10.61 21.60 12.96
CA TYR A 151 9.67 22.64 12.58
C TYR A 151 9.77 22.87 11.08
N PHE A 152 8.62 23.12 10.46
CA PHE A 152 8.49 23.51 9.07
C PHE A 152 7.67 24.80 9.00
N SER A 153 8.06 25.70 8.12
CA SER A 153 7.24 26.86 7.77
C SER A 153 5.95 26.43 7.05
N GLY A 154 4.95 27.32 7.03
CA GLY A 154 3.70 27.04 6.31
C GLY A 154 3.91 26.78 4.82
N GLU A 155 4.82 27.53 4.20
CA GLU A 155 5.21 27.36 2.79
C GLU A 155 5.85 26.00 2.53
N GLU A 156 6.77 25.54 3.41
CA GLU A 156 7.38 24.21 3.27
C GLU A 156 6.39 23.07 3.43
N ILE A 157 5.39 23.23 4.31
CA ILE A 157 4.31 22.25 4.51
C ILE A 157 3.43 22.19 3.26
N GLU A 158 2.98 23.35 2.77
CA GLU A 158 2.12 23.43 1.60
C GLU A 158 2.79 22.86 0.36
N GLU A 159 4.04 23.25 0.10
CA GLU A 159 4.79 22.77 -1.07
C GLU A 159 5.07 21.27 -0.97
N CYS A 160 5.46 20.75 0.20
CA CYS A 160 5.71 19.33 0.39
C CYS A 160 4.46 18.49 0.12
N LEU A 161 3.31 18.90 0.66
CA LEU A 161 2.05 18.15 0.48
C LEU A 161 1.50 18.31 -0.95
N ARG A 162 1.79 19.42 -1.63
CA ARG A 162 1.46 19.62 -3.04
C ARG A 162 2.24 18.65 -3.93
N ILE A 163 3.56 18.55 -3.75
CA ILE A 163 4.41 17.64 -4.53
C ILE A 163 4.00 16.18 -4.27
N GLU A 164 3.83 15.78 -3.01
CA GLU A 164 3.40 14.42 -2.67
C GLU A 164 2.03 14.07 -3.31
N ALA A 165 1.09 15.02 -3.33
CA ALA A 165 -0.20 14.80 -3.98
C ALA A 165 -0.09 14.63 -5.50
N GLU A 166 0.85 15.35 -6.14
CA GLU A 166 1.16 15.23 -7.56
C GLU A 166 1.81 13.87 -7.88
N GLU A 167 2.80 13.45 -7.08
CA GLU A 167 3.44 12.13 -7.19
C GLU A 167 2.43 10.99 -7.01
N ASN A 168 1.60 11.03 -5.96
CA ASN A 168 0.57 10.03 -5.72
C ASN A 168 -0.45 9.97 -6.87
N PHE A 169 -0.83 11.13 -7.43
CA PHE A 169 -1.69 11.16 -8.61
C PHE A 169 -1.05 10.44 -9.80
N ILE A 170 0.23 10.68 -10.07
CA ILE A 170 1.00 10.03 -11.13
C ILE A 170 1.08 8.52 -10.87
N ASP A 171 1.41 8.09 -9.65
CA ASP A 171 1.52 6.69 -9.27
C ASP A 171 0.21 5.93 -9.50
N VAL A 172 -0.93 6.50 -9.11
CA VAL A 172 -2.26 5.91 -9.33
C VAL A 172 -2.60 5.82 -10.82
N GLN A 173 -2.21 6.81 -11.64
CA GLN A 173 -2.40 6.69 -13.09
C GLN A 173 -1.49 5.60 -13.68
N MET A 174 -0.23 5.53 -13.25
CA MET A 174 0.72 4.52 -13.70
C MET A 174 0.30 3.11 -13.31
N GLU A 175 -0.27 2.92 -12.11
CA GLU A 175 -0.86 1.64 -11.69
C GLU A 175 -1.99 1.20 -12.63
N LYS A 176 -2.93 2.11 -12.96
CA LYS A 176 -4.01 1.81 -13.91
C LYS A 176 -3.50 1.46 -15.30
N ILE A 177 -2.45 2.15 -15.77
CA ILE A 177 -1.81 1.85 -17.05
C ILE A 177 -1.19 0.45 -17.00
N ARG A 178 -0.43 0.11 -15.96
CA ARG A 178 0.15 -1.23 -15.79
C ARG A 178 -0.89 -2.32 -15.70
N ASP A 179 -1.97 -2.11 -14.94
CA ASP A 179 -3.08 -3.06 -14.81
C ASP A 179 -3.77 -3.30 -16.15
N ARG A 180 -3.93 -2.24 -16.96
CA ARG A 180 -4.50 -2.33 -18.30
C ARG A 180 -3.59 -3.12 -19.26
N ILE A 181 -2.29 -2.82 -19.27
CA ILE A 181 -1.30 -3.51 -20.10
C ILE A 181 -1.10 -4.96 -19.61
N GLY A 182 -1.30 -5.23 -18.32
CA GLY A 182 -1.09 -6.55 -17.73
C GLY A 182 0.38 -6.83 -17.38
N VAL A 183 1.09 -5.81 -16.91
CA VAL A 183 2.50 -5.88 -16.49
C VAL A 183 2.67 -5.54 -15.01
N SER A 184 3.70 -6.08 -14.37
CA SER A 184 4.10 -5.71 -13.00
C SER A 184 4.86 -4.39 -12.94
N THR A 185 5.23 -3.96 -11.75
CA THR A 185 5.95 -2.71 -11.48
C THR A 185 7.31 -2.61 -12.18
N ASP A 186 7.94 -3.74 -12.47
CA ASP A 186 9.19 -3.89 -13.23
C ASP A 186 8.97 -4.17 -14.72
N GLY A 187 7.73 -4.05 -15.21
CA GLY A 187 7.38 -4.30 -16.61
C GLY A 187 7.24 -5.78 -16.98
N TRP A 188 7.35 -6.71 -16.04
CA TRP A 188 7.29 -8.14 -16.33
C TRP A 188 5.86 -8.63 -16.65
N THR A 189 5.75 -9.56 -17.60
CA THR A 189 4.52 -10.32 -17.89
C THR A 189 4.85 -11.77 -18.27
N ALA A 190 3.84 -12.63 -18.25
CA ALA A 190 4.00 -14.04 -18.62
C ALA A 190 4.18 -14.19 -20.14
N ASN A 191 4.97 -15.18 -20.58
CA ASN A 191 5.25 -15.41 -22.00
C ASN A 191 3.97 -15.57 -22.84
N GLU A 192 2.94 -16.19 -22.28
CA GLU A 192 1.65 -16.40 -22.96
C GLU A 192 0.87 -15.09 -23.18
N ARG A 193 1.19 -14.03 -22.44
CA ARG A 193 0.54 -12.71 -22.49
C ARG A 193 1.44 -11.63 -23.10
N TYR A 194 2.66 -11.98 -23.51
CA TYR A 194 3.64 -11.00 -23.96
C TYR A 194 3.15 -10.20 -25.18
N GLU A 195 2.62 -10.89 -26.20
CA GLU A 195 2.11 -10.24 -27.41
C GLU A 195 0.89 -9.36 -27.10
N ASP A 196 -0.04 -9.84 -26.25
CA ASP A 196 -1.21 -9.07 -25.82
C ASP A 196 -0.80 -7.80 -25.06
N ALA A 197 0.20 -7.89 -24.17
CA ALA A 197 0.72 -6.76 -23.43
C ALA A 197 1.44 -5.75 -24.34
N LEU A 198 2.16 -6.23 -25.35
CA LEU A 198 2.83 -5.37 -26.34
C LEU A 198 1.79 -4.60 -27.17
N GLU A 199 0.73 -5.27 -27.63
CA GLU A 199 -0.36 -4.64 -28.36
C GLU A 199 -1.09 -3.58 -27.50
N GLU A 200 -1.42 -3.92 -26.25
CA GLU A 200 -2.10 -2.97 -25.35
C GLU A 200 -1.19 -1.80 -24.96
N ASN A 201 0.12 -2.02 -24.80
CA ASN A 201 1.09 -0.95 -24.56
C ASN A 201 1.08 0.09 -25.70
N GLU A 202 1.17 -0.35 -26.95
CA GLU A 202 1.11 0.54 -28.13
C GLU A 202 -0.24 1.27 -28.23
N HIS A 203 -1.33 0.59 -27.87
CA HIS A 203 -2.66 1.18 -27.84
C HIS A 203 -2.78 2.28 -26.77
N VAL A 204 -2.37 2.00 -25.54
CA VAL A 204 -2.37 2.99 -24.43
C VAL A 204 -1.45 4.17 -24.76
N LYS A 205 -0.28 3.90 -25.34
CA LYS A 205 0.67 4.93 -25.78
C LYS A 205 0.05 5.85 -26.83
N THR A 206 -0.64 5.27 -27.82
CA THR A 206 -1.35 6.02 -28.86
C THR A 206 -2.45 6.91 -28.28
N GLU A 207 -3.22 6.40 -27.34
CA GLU A 207 -4.23 7.19 -26.62
C GLU A 207 -3.60 8.34 -25.82
N ALA A 208 -2.45 8.11 -25.18
CA ALA A 208 -1.80 9.11 -24.32
C ALA A 208 -1.39 10.39 -25.08
N PHE A 209 -0.94 10.28 -26.32
CA PHE A 209 -0.59 11.44 -27.15
C PHE A 209 -1.67 11.87 -28.16
N ALA A 210 -2.82 11.18 -28.18
CA ALA A 210 -3.96 11.56 -29.01
C ALA A 210 -4.55 12.89 -28.52
N GLY A 211 -4.65 13.88 -29.41
CA GLY A 211 -5.20 15.20 -29.08
C GLY A 211 -4.27 16.12 -28.28
N GLN A 212 -3.06 15.70 -27.93
CA GLN A 212 -2.03 16.55 -27.32
C GLN A 212 -1.37 17.47 -28.36
N ASP A 213 -0.78 18.57 -27.91
CA ASP A 213 0.05 19.42 -28.77
C ASP A 213 1.38 18.75 -29.15
N GLU A 214 2.12 19.38 -30.05
CA GLU A 214 3.34 18.80 -30.63
C GLU A 214 4.47 18.64 -29.59
N LEU A 215 4.57 19.54 -28.61
CA LEU A 215 5.61 19.48 -27.58
C LEU A 215 5.32 18.33 -26.62
N THR A 216 4.10 18.26 -26.08
CA THR A 216 3.70 17.19 -25.16
C THR A 216 3.73 15.81 -25.82
N ARG A 217 3.33 15.70 -27.09
CA ARG A 217 3.47 14.44 -27.85
C ARG A 217 4.92 13.98 -27.91
N LYS A 218 5.85 14.89 -28.17
CA LYS A 218 7.27 14.58 -28.24
C LYS A 218 7.79 14.09 -26.88
N GLU A 219 7.45 14.79 -25.80
CA GLU A 219 7.85 14.40 -24.44
C GLU A 219 7.34 13.00 -24.06
N ILE A 220 6.08 12.67 -24.37
CA ILE A 220 5.51 11.34 -24.11
C ILE A 220 6.26 10.25 -24.88
N LEU A 221 6.56 10.49 -26.16
CA LEU A 221 7.25 9.52 -27.01
C LEU A 221 8.71 9.31 -26.59
N GLU A 222 9.40 10.35 -26.12
CA GLU A 222 10.78 10.26 -25.66
C GLU A 222 10.91 9.61 -24.27
N ASN A 223 9.86 9.69 -23.44
CA ASN A 223 9.90 9.24 -22.04
C ASN A 223 8.88 8.13 -21.74
N TRP A 224 8.44 7.38 -22.76
CA TRP A 224 7.45 6.33 -22.55
C TRP A 224 8.03 5.24 -21.62
N PRO A 225 7.44 4.95 -20.45
CA PRO A 225 8.08 4.11 -19.43
C PRO A 225 8.33 2.65 -19.83
N PHE A 226 7.62 2.17 -20.86
CA PHE A 226 7.65 0.77 -21.30
C PHE A 226 8.33 0.59 -22.66
N ASP A 227 9.01 1.62 -23.16
CA ASP A 227 9.88 1.51 -24.33
C ASP A 227 11.26 0.99 -23.93
N ASP A 228 11.96 0.41 -24.90
CA ASP A 228 13.38 0.13 -24.76
C ASP A 228 14.16 1.44 -24.73
N HIS A 229 14.79 1.73 -23.60
CA HIS A 229 15.72 2.84 -23.43
C HIS A 229 17.15 2.31 -23.36
N GLU A 230 18.11 3.03 -23.94
CA GLU A 230 19.52 2.70 -23.73
C GLU A 230 19.86 2.89 -22.24
N GLU A 231 20.19 1.79 -21.54
CA GLU A 231 20.77 1.87 -20.20
C GLU A 231 22.18 2.48 -20.29
N TYR A 232 22.36 3.70 -19.76
CA TYR A 232 23.66 4.40 -19.68
C TYR A 232 24.40 4.11 -18.38
#